data_AF-A0A9Q0TAX5-F1
#
_entry.id   AF-A0A9Q0TAX5-F1
#
_cell.length_a   1.000
_cell.length_b   1.000
_cell.length_c   1.000
_cell.angle_alpha   90.00
_cell.angle_beta   90.00
_cell.angle_gamma   90.00
#
_symmetry.space_group_name_H-M   'P 1'
#
loop_
_entity.id
_entity.type
_entity.pdbx_description
1 polymer ?
#
loop_
_entity_poly.entity_id
_entity_poly.type
_entity_poly.pdbx_seq_one_letter_code
_entity_poly.pdbx_strand_id
1 'polypeptide(L)'
;MLLLYFSIANILDVAYTDPPNGLCSNNSNYTDNSPFQNNLETVMSSLSSNASVSKIFNTSTGIDPDRVYAQYMCLNYVTHEKCSTCIAAASQDIRTLCPGDKEAVVWEEDCQLRYSNQSFLGSLDVSGNIPQYNAKNISNPEDLSLVVNKTLSGLIKKAAFDPSANMYATEDGPFTNGDSFFSLVQCSTDLSPNDCYKCLEVAIKNVTTCCKSSRGARIFSRSCYLRYELYAFYNSTTESNQTMVTGKGNKSEIWIITISTVASTLLVVAILGSFFYHLAMKTRMRKCKDSFYEIH
;
A
#
# COMPACT_ATOMS: atom_id res chain seq x y z
N MET A 1 3.20 -35.16 8.09
CA MET A 1 2.07 -34.21 8.30
C MET A 1 2.35 -33.10 9.31
N LEU A 2 3.25 -33.26 10.29
CA LEU A 2 3.62 -32.17 11.22
C LEU A 2 4.61 -31.14 10.65
N LEU A 3 5.46 -31.52 9.68
CA LEU A 3 6.42 -30.59 9.05
C LEU A 3 5.74 -29.62 8.06
N LEU A 4 4.65 -30.03 7.40
CA LEU A 4 3.83 -29.14 6.58
C LEU A 4 3.04 -28.13 7.43
N TYR A 5 2.72 -28.48 8.67
CA TYR A 5 2.06 -27.56 9.61
C TYR A 5 3.01 -26.43 10.06
N PHE A 6 4.31 -26.71 10.20
CA PHE A 6 5.32 -25.68 10.50
C PHE A 6 5.63 -24.77 9.30
N SER A 7 5.45 -25.26 8.08
CA SER A 7 5.56 -24.41 6.87
C SER A 7 4.34 -23.52 6.66
N ILE A 8 3.15 -23.92 7.12
CA ILE A 8 1.92 -23.12 7.03
C ILE A 8 1.77 -22.18 8.23
N ALA A 9 2.36 -22.50 9.39
CA ALA A 9 2.37 -21.62 10.57
C ALA A 9 3.25 -20.36 10.38
N ASN A 10 4.09 -20.31 9.35
CA ASN A 10 4.84 -19.11 8.95
C ASN A 10 4.17 -18.33 7.80
N ILE A 11 2.94 -18.71 7.40
CA ILE A 11 2.17 -18.02 6.34
C ILE A 11 0.91 -17.32 6.91
N LEU A 12 0.67 -17.42 8.22
CA LEU A 12 -0.20 -16.47 8.93
C LEU A 12 0.63 -15.34 9.54
N ASP A 13 1.39 -14.63 8.70
CA ASP A 13 1.56 -13.21 8.97
C ASP A 13 0.18 -12.59 8.71
N VAL A 14 -0.42 -12.11 9.79
CA VAL A 14 -1.73 -11.45 9.81
C VAL A 14 -1.87 -10.55 8.59
N ALA A 15 -2.92 -10.79 7.81
CA ALA A 15 -3.30 -9.96 6.68
C ALA A 15 -3.29 -8.49 7.09
N TYR A 16 -2.29 -7.75 6.62
CA TYR A 16 -2.31 -6.32 6.58
C TYR A 16 -2.68 -5.97 5.15
N THR A 17 -3.79 -5.27 4.94
CA THR A 17 -4.19 -4.87 3.58
C THR A 17 -3.18 -3.83 3.11
N ASP A 18 -2.14 -4.29 2.44
CA ASP A 18 -1.30 -3.43 1.60
C ASP A 18 -2.24 -2.63 0.68
N PRO A 19 -1.93 -1.35 0.40
CA PRO A 19 -2.69 -0.53 -0.54
C PRO A 19 -3.08 -1.32 -1.81
N PRO A 20 -4.29 -1.11 -2.35
CA PRO A 20 -5.07 0.13 -2.24
C PRO A 20 -5.99 0.22 -1.00
N ASN A 21 -6.06 1.42 -0.41
CA ASN A 21 -7.07 1.78 0.60
C ASN A 21 -8.01 2.84 0.04
N GLY A 22 -9.32 2.62 0.09
CA GLY A 22 -10.33 3.53 -0.46
C GLY A 22 -11.28 4.09 0.60
N LEU A 23 -11.71 5.35 0.42
CA LEU A 23 -12.78 5.97 1.21
C LEU A 23 -13.79 6.65 0.26
N CYS A 24 -15.04 6.20 0.35
CA CYS A 24 -16.13 6.58 -0.55
C CYS A 24 -17.17 7.47 0.16
N SER A 25 -17.88 8.32 -0.60
CA SER A 25 -18.98 9.14 -0.08
C SER A 25 -20.33 8.46 -0.24
N ASN A 26 -20.76 7.72 0.78
CA ASN A 26 -22.04 7.01 0.82
C ASN A 26 -23.30 7.91 0.72
N ASN A 27 -23.13 9.23 0.58
CA ASN A 27 -24.21 10.22 0.64
C ASN A 27 -24.65 10.74 -0.74
N SER A 28 -23.89 10.44 -1.81
CA SER A 28 -24.21 10.93 -3.15
C SER A 28 -23.70 9.99 -4.22
N ASN A 29 -24.63 9.36 -4.94
CA ASN A 29 -24.30 8.43 -6.01
C ASN A 29 -24.67 9.04 -7.38
N TYR A 30 -23.88 8.72 -8.40
CA TYR A 30 -24.25 8.93 -9.79
C TYR A 30 -24.99 7.70 -10.33
N THR A 31 -25.75 7.89 -11.40
CA THR A 31 -26.44 6.80 -12.10
C THR A 31 -25.59 6.32 -13.27
N ASP A 32 -25.76 5.06 -13.62
CA ASP A 32 -25.10 4.46 -14.79
C ASP A 32 -25.38 5.27 -16.06
N ASN A 33 -24.34 5.49 -16.87
CA ASN A 33 -24.32 6.27 -18.09
C ASN A 33 -24.71 7.77 -17.92
N SER A 34 -24.62 8.29 -16.69
CA SER A 34 -24.84 9.73 -16.46
C SER A 34 -23.73 10.60 -17.08
N PRO A 35 -24.00 11.89 -17.36
CA PRO A 35 -22.95 12.81 -17.79
C PRO A 35 -21.81 12.90 -16.76
N PHE A 36 -22.12 12.82 -15.46
CA PHE A 36 -21.11 12.75 -14.40
C PHE A 36 -20.19 11.53 -14.56
N GLN A 37 -20.74 10.33 -14.79
CA GLN A 37 -19.92 9.14 -15.03
C GLN A 37 -19.00 9.31 -16.25
N ASN A 38 -19.52 9.83 -17.35
CA ASN A 38 -18.72 10.07 -18.57
C ASN A 38 -17.58 11.07 -18.32
N ASN A 39 -17.85 12.14 -17.56
CA ASN A 39 -16.83 13.11 -17.14
C ASN A 39 -15.79 12.48 -16.21
N LEU A 40 -16.21 11.60 -15.31
CA LEU A 40 -15.34 10.84 -14.41
C LEU A 40 -14.42 9.89 -15.20
N GLU A 41 -14.95 9.15 -16.16
CA GLU A 41 -14.16 8.26 -17.02
C GLU A 41 -13.14 9.04 -17.86
N THR A 42 -13.56 10.19 -18.40
CA THR A 42 -12.70 11.09 -19.16
C THR A 42 -11.52 11.55 -18.32
N VAL A 43 -11.76 12.10 -17.11
CA VAL A 43 -10.67 12.57 -16.24
C VAL A 43 -9.77 11.42 -15.81
N MET A 44 -10.32 10.27 -15.40
CA MET A 44 -9.53 9.12 -14.96
C MET A 44 -8.59 8.58 -16.04
N SER A 45 -8.99 8.67 -17.31
CA SER A 45 -8.19 8.24 -18.45
C SER A 45 -7.00 9.17 -18.76
N SER A 46 -7.06 10.45 -18.37
CA SER A 46 -6.01 11.42 -18.68
C SER A 46 -4.92 11.53 -17.61
N LEU A 47 -5.25 11.28 -16.34
CA LEU A 47 -4.36 11.60 -15.20
C LEU A 47 -2.98 10.92 -15.25
N SER A 48 -2.90 9.67 -15.73
CA SER A 48 -1.62 8.96 -15.81
C SER A 48 -0.62 9.62 -16.75
N SER A 49 -1.10 10.27 -17.83
CA SER A 49 -0.26 11.02 -18.76
C SER A 49 0.29 12.32 -18.12
N ASN A 50 -0.51 13.00 -17.30
CA ASN A 50 -0.07 14.16 -16.54
C ASN A 50 0.99 13.79 -15.49
N ALA A 51 0.86 12.60 -14.88
CA ALA A 51 1.78 12.05 -13.89
C ALA A 51 3.20 11.78 -14.44
N SER A 52 3.34 11.67 -15.76
CA SER A 52 4.65 11.60 -16.43
C SER A 52 5.44 12.90 -16.39
N VAL A 53 4.80 14.03 -16.08
CA VAL A 53 5.42 15.38 -16.08
C VAL A 53 5.31 16.08 -14.73
N SER A 54 4.25 15.81 -13.96
CA SER A 54 4.03 16.42 -12.65
C SER A 54 3.68 15.39 -11.57
N LYS A 55 4.21 15.58 -10.36
CA LYS A 55 3.92 14.74 -9.18
C LYS A 55 2.61 15.05 -8.49
N ILE A 56 2.11 16.26 -8.68
CA ILE A 56 0.86 16.73 -8.11
C ILE A 56 0.13 17.48 -9.20
N PHE A 57 -1.15 17.19 -9.38
CA PHE A 57 -1.95 17.80 -10.42
C PHE A 57 -3.40 17.85 -9.98
N ASN A 58 -4.05 18.96 -10.31
CA ASN A 58 -5.47 19.17 -10.10
C ASN A 58 -6.13 19.53 -11.43
N THR A 59 -7.36 19.10 -11.62
CA THR A 59 -8.12 19.37 -12.84
C THR A 59 -9.61 19.30 -12.57
N SER A 60 -10.40 19.74 -13.55
CA SER A 60 -11.83 19.50 -13.57
C SER A 60 -12.29 19.15 -14.98
N THR A 61 -13.37 18.39 -15.09
CA THR A 61 -13.97 18.00 -16.37
C THR A 61 -15.49 18.12 -16.28
N GLY A 62 -16.11 18.66 -17.33
CA GLY A 62 -17.55 18.89 -17.38
C GLY A 62 -18.01 20.24 -16.85
N ILE A 63 -19.32 20.42 -16.88
CA ILE A 63 -20.04 21.63 -16.43
C ILE A 63 -21.05 21.25 -15.36
N ASP A 64 -21.38 22.19 -14.48
CA ASP A 64 -22.34 21.95 -13.40
C ASP A 64 -23.72 21.61 -13.98
N PRO A 65 -24.44 20.62 -13.41
CA PRO A 65 -24.17 19.93 -12.13
C PRO A 65 -23.31 18.65 -12.23
N ASP A 66 -22.79 18.31 -13.42
CA ASP A 66 -22.09 17.05 -13.71
C ASP A 66 -20.56 17.18 -13.72
N ARG A 67 -20.03 18.31 -13.25
CA ARG A 67 -18.59 18.54 -13.18
C ARG A 67 -17.93 17.61 -12.17
N VAL A 68 -16.75 17.11 -12.55
CA VAL A 68 -15.85 16.34 -11.68
C VAL A 68 -14.63 17.19 -11.39
N TYR A 69 -14.29 17.35 -10.11
CA TYR A 69 -13.00 17.86 -9.65
C TYR A 69 -12.12 16.67 -9.29
N ALA A 70 -10.86 16.68 -9.73
CA ALA A 70 -9.92 15.60 -9.47
C ALA A 70 -8.55 16.15 -9.07
N GLN A 71 -7.86 15.42 -8.21
CA GLN A 71 -6.49 15.70 -7.80
C GLN A 71 -5.75 14.39 -7.57
N TYR A 72 -4.49 14.34 -7.98
CA TYR A 72 -3.58 13.31 -7.51
C TYR A 72 -2.34 13.90 -6.85
N MET A 73 -1.73 13.11 -5.98
CA MET A 73 -0.47 13.40 -5.33
C MET A 73 0.37 12.12 -5.27
N CYS A 74 1.49 12.10 -5.99
CA CYS A 74 2.53 11.08 -5.83
C CYS A 74 3.50 11.46 -4.72
N LEU A 75 4.07 10.48 -4.04
CA LEU A 75 5.15 10.72 -3.07
C LEU A 75 6.37 11.30 -3.80
N ASN A 76 6.94 12.38 -3.26
CA ASN A 76 7.93 13.18 -4.00
C ASN A 76 9.22 12.41 -4.33
N TYR A 77 9.58 11.37 -3.56
CA TYR A 77 10.77 10.55 -3.82
C TYR A 77 10.65 9.58 -4.99
N VAL A 78 9.45 9.34 -5.55
CA VAL A 78 9.28 8.37 -6.65
C VAL A 78 9.63 8.99 -8.00
N THR A 79 9.94 8.19 -9.02
CA THR A 79 10.19 8.69 -10.39
C THR A 79 8.88 9.03 -11.11
N HIS A 80 8.92 9.88 -12.15
CA HIS A 80 7.70 10.23 -12.93
C HIS A 80 7.06 8.99 -13.54
N GLU A 81 7.86 8.02 -13.98
CA GLU A 81 7.38 6.71 -14.44
C GLU A 81 6.60 5.97 -13.34
N LYS A 82 7.16 5.83 -12.13
CA LYS A 82 6.46 5.20 -11.00
C LYS A 82 5.17 5.95 -10.64
N CYS A 83 5.20 7.28 -10.68
CA CYS A 83 4.02 8.10 -10.45
C CYS A 83 2.95 7.83 -11.51
N SER A 84 3.31 7.82 -12.80
CA SER A 84 2.38 7.52 -13.90
C SER A 84 1.73 6.14 -13.73
N THR A 85 2.53 5.11 -13.43
CA THR A 85 2.04 3.76 -13.16
C THR A 85 1.11 3.71 -11.94
N CYS A 86 1.48 4.38 -10.85
CA CYS A 86 0.67 4.43 -9.64
C CYS A 86 -0.68 5.12 -9.88
N ILE A 87 -0.70 6.24 -10.61
CA ILE A 87 -1.94 6.94 -10.96
C ILE A 87 -2.81 6.12 -11.91
N ALA A 88 -2.22 5.35 -12.83
CA ALA A 88 -2.97 4.43 -13.67
C ALA A 88 -3.67 3.34 -12.84
N ALA A 89 -2.98 2.76 -11.85
CA ALA A 89 -3.57 1.78 -10.92
C ALA A 89 -4.66 2.44 -10.05
N ALA A 90 -4.35 3.55 -9.41
CA ALA A 90 -5.30 4.31 -8.57
C ALA A 90 -6.59 4.68 -9.33
N SER A 91 -6.49 5.08 -10.60
CA SER A 91 -7.64 5.38 -11.46
C SER A 91 -8.55 4.17 -11.70
N GLN A 92 -8.00 2.95 -11.69
CA GLN A 92 -8.78 1.70 -11.80
C GLN A 92 -9.35 1.30 -10.43
N ASP A 93 -8.52 1.34 -9.39
CA ASP A 93 -8.87 0.86 -8.06
C ASP A 93 -9.94 1.75 -7.42
N ILE A 94 -9.88 3.07 -7.59
CA ILE A 94 -10.88 3.99 -7.04
C ILE A 94 -12.29 3.72 -7.59
N ARG A 95 -12.42 3.26 -8.84
CA ARG A 95 -13.72 2.89 -9.44
C ARG A 95 -14.21 1.53 -8.97
N THR A 96 -13.29 0.62 -8.66
CA THR A 96 -13.59 -0.72 -8.17
C THR A 96 -13.99 -0.69 -6.70
N LEU A 97 -13.31 0.14 -5.89
CA LEU A 97 -13.54 0.29 -4.46
C LEU A 97 -14.75 1.19 -4.15
N CYS A 98 -15.00 2.21 -4.96
CA CYS A 98 -16.10 3.18 -4.78
C CYS A 98 -17.01 3.24 -6.01
N PRO A 99 -17.74 2.15 -6.34
CA PRO A 99 -18.61 2.11 -7.50
C PRO A 99 -19.84 3.00 -7.30
N GLY A 100 -20.07 3.93 -8.21
CA GLY A 100 -21.25 4.80 -8.20
C GLY A 100 -21.15 6.04 -7.32
N ASP A 101 -20.11 6.19 -6.48
CA ASP A 101 -19.96 7.36 -5.61
C ASP A 101 -19.59 8.63 -6.38
N LYS A 102 -20.12 9.78 -5.98
CA LYS A 102 -19.72 11.09 -6.56
C LYS A 102 -18.49 11.72 -5.89
N GLU A 103 -18.00 11.12 -4.81
CA GLU A 103 -16.77 11.52 -4.15
C GLU A 103 -16.04 10.27 -3.63
N ALA A 104 -14.75 10.20 -3.91
CA ALA A 104 -13.90 9.13 -3.40
C ALA A 104 -12.44 9.58 -3.32
N VAL A 105 -11.68 8.88 -2.50
CA VAL A 105 -10.22 8.94 -2.45
C VAL A 105 -9.67 7.51 -2.35
N VAL A 106 -8.59 7.24 -3.06
CA VAL A 106 -7.79 6.02 -2.91
C VAL A 106 -6.34 6.40 -2.60
N TRP A 107 -5.71 5.62 -1.73
CA TRP A 107 -4.29 5.69 -1.43
C TRP A 107 -3.64 4.38 -1.83
N GLU A 108 -2.65 4.50 -2.72
CA GLU A 108 -1.70 3.45 -3.10
C GLU A 108 -0.42 3.56 -2.26
N GLU A 109 0.53 2.66 -2.47
CA GLU A 109 1.85 2.72 -1.81
C GLU A 109 2.61 4.01 -2.14
N ASP A 110 2.55 4.45 -3.41
CA ASP A 110 3.38 5.53 -3.96
C ASP A 110 2.58 6.80 -4.33
N CYS A 111 1.25 6.79 -4.23
CA CYS A 111 0.41 7.91 -4.64
C CYS A 111 -0.99 7.90 -4.00
N GLN A 112 -1.70 9.00 -4.15
CA GLN A 112 -3.08 9.21 -3.77
C GLN A 112 -3.84 9.81 -4.96
N LEU A 113 -5.11 9.42 -5.12
CA LEU A 113 -6.03 9.98 -6.10
C LEU A 113 -7.38 10.29 -5.44
N ARG A 114 -7.91 11.49 -5.66
CA ARG A 114 -9.20 11.95 -5.14
C ARG A 114 -10.05 12.58 -6.23
N TYR A 115 -11.36 12.34 -6.20
CA TYR A 115 -12.34 13.11 -6.98
C TYR A 115 -13.58 13.47 -6.17
N SER A 116 -14.31 14.49 -6.60
CA SER A 116 -15.61 14.87 -6.06
C SER A 116 -16.44 15.66 -7.08
N ASN A 117 -17.77 15.67 -6.91
CA ASN A 117 -18.67 16.60 -7.59
C ASN A 117 -18.66 18.01 -6.98
N GLN A 118 -17.99 18.21 -5.85
CA GLN A 118 -17.78 19.51 -5.22
C GLN A 118 -16.30 19.87 -5.26
N SER A 119 -15.99 21.15 -5.42
CA SER A 119 -14.59 21.60 -5.39
C SER A 119 -14.02 21.45 -3.98
N PHE A 120 -13.00 20.61 -3.84
CA PHE A 120 -12.19 20.47 -2.62
C PHE A 120 -10.79 21.09 -2.77
N LEU A 121 -10.46 21.60 -3.96
CA LEU A 121 -9.14 22.15 -4.26
C LEU A 121 -8.84 23.36 -3.37
N GLY A 122 -7.65 23.37 -2.78
CA GLY A 122 -7.16 24.38 -1.86
C GLY A 122 -7.80 24.38 -0.48
N SER A 123 -8.63 23.37 -0.18
CA SER A 123 -9.32 23.26 1.10
C SER A 123 -8.75 22.14 1.96
N LEU A 124 -8.48 22.44 3.23
CA LEU A 124 -8.04 21.46 4.22
C LEU A 124 -9.13 20.43 4.49
N ASP A 125 -8.80 19.14 4.33
CA ASP A 125 -9.65 18.02 4.69
C ASP A 125 -8.85 16.95 5.44
N VAL A 126 -9.12 16.84 6.74
CA VAL A 126 -8.55 15.83 7.65
C VAL A 126 -9.59 14.80 8.08
N SER A 127 -10.75 14.77 7.42
CA SER A 127 -11.82 13.83 7.74
C SER A 127 -11.52 12.46 7.15
N GLY A 128 -11.85 11.41 7.91
CA GLY A 128 -11.64 10.03 7.47
C GLY A 128 -10.18 9.61 7.36
N ASN A 129 -9.25 10.27 8.08
CA ASN A 129 -7.85 9.84 8.12
C ASN A 129 -7.74 8.37 8.54
N ILE A 130 -6.99 7.58 7.76
CA ILE A 130 -6.79 6.16 7.99
C ILE A 130 -5.38 5.96 8.56
N PRO A 131 -5.24 5.58 9.85
CA PRO A 131 -3.96 5.16 10.39
C PRO A 131 -3.62 3.74 9.94
N GLN A 132 -2.35 3.53 9.67
CA GLN A 132 -1.77 2.21 9.43
C GLN A 132 -0.51 2.06 10.28
N TYR A 133 -0.21 0.87 10.77
CA TYR A 133 0.95 0.63 11.62
C TYR A 133 1.58 -0.73 11.46
N ASN A 134 2.88 -0.77 11.70
CA ASN A 134 3.65 -2.00 11.75
C ASN A 134 3.48 -2.66 13.12
N ALA A 135 2.81 -3.82 13.13
CA ALA A 135 2.50 -4.58 14.34
C ALA A 135 3.70 -5.35 14.93
N LYS A 136 4.88 -5.33 14.27
CA LYS A 136 6.08 -5.99 14.82
C LYS A 136 6.52 -5.33 16.12
N ASN A 137 6.83 -6.17 17.10
CA ASN A 137 7.31 -5.75 18.41
C ASN A 137 8.60 -4.94 18.32
N ILE A 138 8.73 -3.94 19.20
CA ILE A 138 9.92 -3.12 19.38
C ILE A 138 10.47 -3.27 20.79
N SER A 139 11.79 -3.36 20.92
CA SER A 139 12.45 -3.52 22.22
C SER A 139 12.36 -2.26 23.10
N ASN A 140 12.47 -1.06 22.50
CA ASN A 140 12.53 0.22 23.21
C ASN A 140 11.45 1.20 22.71
N PRO A 141 10.17 1.00 23.09
CA PRO A 141 9.05 1.80 22.60
C PRO A 141 9.05 3.27 23.05
N GLU A 142 9.60 3.57 24.23
CA GLU A 142 9.66 4.95 24.74
C GLU A 142 10.68 5.80 23.98
N ASP A 143 11.88 5.25 23.74
CA ASP A 143 12.92 5.89 22.93
C ASP A 143 12.40 6.21 21.52
N LEU A 144 11.69 5.26 20.90
CA LEU A 144 11.08 5.48 19.60
C LEU A 144 10.06 6.62 19.65
N SER A 145 9.20 6.65 20.68
CA SER A 145 8.20 7.73 20.82
C SER A 145 8.86 9.11 20.94
N LEU A 146 10.00 9.21 21.64
CA LEU A 146 10.76 10.46 21.77
C LEU A 146 11.35 10.91 20.43
N VAL A 147 11.97 9.97 19.69
CA VAL A 147 12.53 10.24 18.36
C VAL A 147 11.43 10.65 17.39
N VAL A 148 10.34 9.90 17.31
CA VAL A 148 9.17 10.19 16.46
C VAL A 148 8.64 11.60 16.76
N ASN A 149 8.36 11.92 18.02
CA ASN A 149 7.81 13.23 18.39
C ASN A 149 8.76 14.38 18.04
N LYS A 150 10.06 14.23 18.34
CA LYS A 150 11.07 15.26 18.09
C LYS A 150 11.25 15.48 16.60
N THR A 151 11.51 14.42 15.83
CA THR A 151 11.78 14.50 14.40
C THR A 151 10.57 15.01 13.64
N LEU A 152 9.38 14.43 13.86
CA LEU A 152 8.17 14.87 13.15
C LEU A 152 7.81 16.34 13.45
N SER A 153 7.98 16.80 14.69
CA SER A 153 7.72 18.21 15.04
C SER A 153 8.60 19.21 14.26
N GLY A 154 9.84 18.83 13.96
CA GLY A 154 10.72 19.62 13.08
C GLY A 154 10.32 19.49 11.61
N LEU A 155 10.02 18.26 11.18
CA LEU A 155 9.71 17.92 9.80
C LEU A 155 8.46 18.64 9.28
N ILE A 156 7.40 18.71 10.09
CA ILE A 156 6.17 19.39 9.69
C ILE A 156 6.36 20.90 9.50
N LYS A 157 7.23 21.53 10.31
CA LYS A 157 7.55 22.95 10.19
C LYS A 157 8.34 23.21 8.92
N LYS A 158 9.31 22.33 8.62
CA LYS A 158 10.08 22.39 7.39
C LYS A 158 9.17 22.24 6.17
N ALA A 159 8.36 21.18 6.09
CA ALA A 159 7.45 20.97 4.97
C ALA A 159 6.49 22.16 4.79
N ALA A 160 5.87 22.65 5.87
CA ALA A 160 4.89 23.72 5.79
C ALA A 160 5.47 25.10 5.46
N PHE A 161 6.62 25.47 6.06
CA PHE A 161 7.08 26.85 6.09
C PHE A 161 8.41 27.12 5.39
N ASP A 162 9.15 26.08 4.98
CA ASP A 162 10.34 26.25 4.14
C ASP A 162 9.92 26.21 2.66
N PRO A 163 9.99 27.33 1.92
CA PRO A 163 9.58 27.36 0.51
C PRO A 163 10.42 26.42 -0.36
N SER A 164 11.66 26.12 0.02
CA SER A 164 12.54 25.20 -0.72
C SER A 164 12.15 23.73 -0.53
N ALA A 165 11.41 23.42 0.54
CA ALA A 165 10.92 22.08 0.83
C ALA A 165 9.70 21.71 -0.04
N ASN A 166 9.01 22.71 -0.63
CA ASN A 166 7.85 22.52 -1.49
C ASN A 166 6.81 21.55 -0.90
N MET A 167 6.41 21.78 0.36
CA MET A 167 5.43 20.96 1.08
C MET A 167 5.83 19.49 1.28
N TYR A 168 7.11 19.18 1.24
CA TYR A 168 7.67 17.85 1.41
C TYR A 168 8.92 17.89 2.29
N ALA A 169 9.04 16.95 3.23
CA ALA A 169 10.26 16.81 4.01
C ALA A 169 10.50 15.36 4.42
N THR A 170 11.78 15.00 4.50
CA THR A 170 12.27 13.70 4.96
C THR A 170 13.39 13.89 5.97
N GLU A 171 13.50 12.95 6.90
CA GLU A 171 14.59 12.86 7.85
C GLU A 171 14.82 11.39 8.19
N ASP A 172 16.08 10.99 8.09
CA ASP A 172 16.55 9.66 8.47
C ASP A 172 17.81 9.73 9.32
N GLY A 173 18.04 8.68 10.08
CA GLY A 173 19.19 8.56 10.95
C GLY A 173 19.29 7.21 11.65
N PRO A 174 20.43 6.93 12.29
CA PRO A 174 20.61 5.70 13.05
C PRO A 174 19.63 5.62 14.22
N PHE A 175 19.14 4.42 14.48
CA PHE A 175 18.34 4.06 15.64
C PHE A 175 18.96 2.86 16.36
N THR A 176 18.36 2.43 17.48
CA THR A 176 18.89 1.35 18.32
C THR A 176 19.00 0.01 17.57
N ASN A 177 19.88 -0.89 18.04
CA ASN A 177 20.03 -2.25 17.52
C ASN A 177 20.32 -2.38 16.02
N GLY A 178 20.94 -1.36 15.40
CA GLY A 178 21.26 -1.37 13.97
C GLY A 178 20.07 -1.04 13.06
N ASP A 179 18.91 -0.71 13.63
CA ASP A 179 17.81 -0.12 12.88
C ASP A 179 18.16 1.33 12.50
N SER A 180 17.49 1.83 11.47
CA SER A 180 17.55 3.24 11.07
C SER A 180 16.14 3.79 11.06
N PHE A 181 15.94 4.96 11.66
CA PHE A 181 14.68 5.68 11.62
C PHE A 181 14.58 6.43 10.30
N PHE A 182 13.47 6.25 9.58
CA PHE A 182 13.15 6.96 8.35
C PHE A 182 11.79 7.63 8.54
N SER A 183 11.66 8.89 8.13
CA SER A 183 10.41 9.63 8.23
C SER A 183 10.18 10.53 7.04
N LEU A 184 8.91 10.70 6.69
CA LEU A 184 8.45 11.51 5.57
C LEU A 184 7.14 12.19 5.93
N VAL A 185 7.02 13.46 5.59
CA VAL A 185 5.76 14.21 5.60
C VAL A 185 5.59 14.92 4.26
N GLN A 186 4.36 14.97 3.77
CA GLN A 186 4.03 15.63 2.51
C GLN A 186 2.62 16.21 2.58
N CYS A 187 2.41 17.42 2.05
CA CYS A 187 1.08 18.00 1.84
C CYS A 187 0.77 18.10 0.35
N SER A 188 -0.51 18.19 0.02
CA SER A 188 -0.91 18.64 -1.31
C SER A 188 -0.55 20.12 -1.50
N THR A 189 -0.04 20.48 -2.69
CA THR A 189 0.53 21.80 -2.97
C THR A 189 -0.50 22.90 -3.25
N ASP A 190 -1.78 22.55 -3.31
CA ASP A 190 -2.88 23.51 -3.39
C ASP A 190 -3.23 24.13 -2.03
N LEU A 191 -2.71 23.60 -0.92
CA LEU A 191 -2.95 24.12 0.42
C LEU A 191 -2.12 25.37 0.73
N SER A 192 -2.60 26.15 1.71
CA SER A 192 -1.76 27.17 2.35
C SER A 192 -0.69 26.52 3.25
N PRO A 193 0.45 27.19 3.52
CA PRO A 193 1.42 26.75 4.53
C PRO A 193 0.80 26.40 5.88
N ASN A 194 -0.16 27.22 6.35
CA ASN A 194 -0.84 26.99 7.62
C ASN A 194 -1.72 25.74 7.59
N ASP A 195 -2.41 25.49 6.48
CA ASP A 195 -3.27 24.32 6.36
C ASP A 195 -2.46 23.03 6.18
N CYS A 196 -1.32 23.10 5.48
CA CYS A 196 -0.34 22.01 5.46
C CYS A 196 0.15 21.68 6.87
N TYR A 197 0.56 22.69 7.65
CA TYR A 197 0.98 22.49 9.04
C TYR A 197 -0.11 21.84 9.89
N LYS A 198 -1.35 22.36 9.83
CA LYS A 198 -2.49 21.79 10.57
C LYS A 198 -2.78 20.35 10.17
N CYS A 199 -2.75 20.03 8.87
CA CYS A 199 -2.97 18.66 8.41
C CYS A 199 -1.95 17.71 9.02
N LEU A 200 -0.68 18.08 8.98
CA LEU A 200 0.41 17.25 9.51
C LEU A 200 0.40 17.19 11.04
N GLU A 201 -0.03 18.23 11.74
CA GLU A 201 -0.25 18.20 13.19
C GLU A 201 -1.34 17.20 13.58
N VAL A 202 -2.45 17.18 12.84
CA VAL A 202 -3.50 16.16 13.00
C VAL A 202 -2.95 14.76 12.71
N ALA A 203 -2.14 14.59 11.66
CA ALA A 203 -1.50 13.31 11.36
C ALA A 203 -0.58 12.83 12.50
N ILE A 204 0.24 13.70 13.10
CA ILE A 204 1.05 13.36 14.29
C ILE A 204 0.14 12.94 15.45
N LYS A 205 -0.96 13.66 15.69
CA LYS A 205 -1.92 13.29 16.74
C LYS A 205 -2.55 11.92 16.47
N ASN A 206 -2.87 11.60 15.22
CA ASN A 206 -3.37 10.28 14.84
C ASN A 206 -2.33 9.20 15.17
N VAL A 207 -1.09 9.36 14.71
CA VAL A 207 0.02 8.41 14.97
C VAL A 207 0.22 8.17 16.47
N THR A 208 0.35 9.24 17.24
CA THR A 208 0.64 9.16 18.68
C THR A 208 -0.50 8.56 19.49
N THR A 209 -1.71 8.51 18.93
CA THR A 209 -2.89 7.90 19.55
C THR A 209 -3.10 6.44 19.10
N CYS A 210 -3.06 6.16 17.80
CA CYS A 210 -3.37 4.83 17.24
C CYS A 210 -2.23 3.82 17.38
N CYS A 211 -1.01 4.34 17.27
CA CYS A 211 0.15 3.58 16.82
C CYS A 211 1.32 3.85 17.76
N LYS A 212 1.00 4.21 19.01
CA LYS A 212 1.96 4.42 20.08
C LYS A 212 2.77 3.13 20.22
N SER A 213 4.08 3.26 20.06
CA SER A 213 5.01 2.13 20.15
C SER A 213 5.07 1.19 18.94
N SER A 214 4.41 1.52 17.83
CA SER A 214 4.55 0.75 16.58
C SER A 214 5.90 1.03 15.90
N ARG A 215 6.52 -0.03 15.35
CA ARG A 215 7.81 0.05 14.62
C ARG A 215 7.75 1.01 13.41
N GLY A 216 6.56 1.25 12.90
CA GLY A 216 6.28 2.19 11.84
C GLY A 216 4.81 2.56 11.86
N ALA A 217 4.48 3.72 11.29
CA ALA A 217 3.11 4.13 11.07
C ALA A 217 2.98 4.97 9.81
N ARG A 218 1.80 4.92 9.21
CA ARG A 218 1.40 5.75 8.08
C ARG A 218 0.06 6.40 8.39
N ILE A 219 -0.12 7.65 8.01
CA ILE A 219 -1.42 8.32 8.03
C ILE A 219 -1.79 8.68 6.60
N PHE A 220 -2.84 8.04 6.12
CA PHE A 220 -3.50 8.43 4.88
C PHE A 220 -4.53 9.50 5.20
N SER A 221 -4.24 10.74 4.83
CA SER A 221 -5.16 11.87 4.91
C SER A 221 -5.49 12.35 3.51
N ARG A 222 -6.64 13.01 3.36
CA ARG A 222 -7.05 13.57 2.06
C ARG A 222 -6.17 14.74 1.63
N SER A 223 -5.56 15.44 2.59
CA SER A 223 -4.78 16.67 2.36
C SER A 223 -3.28 16.53 2.60
N CYS A 224 -2.84 15.47 3.29
CA CYS A 224 -1.44 15.23 3.60
C CYS A 224 -1.14 13.75 3.82
N TYR A 225 0.15 13.44 3.95
CA TYR A 225 0.67 12.12 4.18
C TYR A 225 1.78 12.18 5.23
N LEU A 226 1.82 11.18 6.11
CA LEU A 226 2.87 11.00 7.09
C LEU A 226 3.26 9.53 7.11
N ARG A 227 4.55 9.23 7.06
CA ARG A 227 5.08 7.89 7.28
C ARG A 227 6.35 7.95 8.11
N TYR A 228 6.49 7.02 9.05
CA TYR A 228 7.78 6.67 9.60
C TYR A 228 7.93 5.16 9.69
N GLU A 229 9.15 4.67 9.57
CA GLU A 229 9.51 3.26 9.65
C GLU A 229 10.91 3.12 10.25
N LEU A 230 11.21 1.94 10.82
CA LEU A 230 12.58 1.57 11.23
C LEU A 230 13.33 0.80 10.13
N TYR A 231 13.09 1.15 8.86
CA TYR A 231 13.80 0.66 7.67
C TYR A 231 13.66 1.66 6.53
N ALA A 232 14.58 1.61 5.56
CA ALA A 232 14.57 2.52 4.42
C ALA A 232 13.38 2.26 3.49
N PHE A 233 12.64 3.31 3.14
CA PHE A 233 11.59 3.29 2.12
C PHE A 233 11.75 4.39 1.05
N TYR A 234 12.79 5.21 1.16
CA TYR A 234 13.27 6.13 0.15
C TYR A 234 14.80 6.09 0.11
N ASN A 235 15.40 6.59 -0.97
CA ASN A 235 16.85 6.73 -1.07
C ASN A 235 17.30 7.98 -0.30
N SER A 236 18.11 7.82 0.75
CA SER A 236 18.71 8.95 1.46
C SER A 236 19.66 9.72 0.54
N THR A 237 19.63 11.05 0.60
CA THR A 237 20.59 11.92 -0.11
C THR A 237 22.01 11.86 0.48
N THR A 238 22.20 11.15 1.59
CA THR A 238 23.51 10.90 2.17
C THR A 238 24.15 9.75 1.42
N GLU A 239 24.79 10.06 0.29
CA GLU A 239 25.82 9.21 -0.31
C GLU A 239 26.96 9.03 0.71
N SER A 240 26.78 8.07 1.63
CA SER A 240 27.91 7.46 2.30
C SER A 240 28.66 6.66 1.26
N ASN A 241 29.95 6.98 1.09
CA ASN A 241 30.95 6.18 0.38
C ASN A 241 31.03 4.75 0.96
N GLN A 242 30.00 3.94 0.76
CA GLN A 242 30.14 2.51 0.78
C GLN A 242 30.78 2.15 -0.55
N THR A 243 32.09 1.94 -0.48
CA THR A 243 32.80 1.10 -1.42
C THR A 243 31.90 -0.09 -1.71
N MET A 244 31.38 -0.17 -2.92
CA MET A 244 30.88 -1.42 -3.46
C MET A 244 32.06 -2.39 -3.40
N VAL A 245 32.15 -3.15 -2.31
CA VAL A 245 32.79 -4.46 -2.37
C VAL A 245 31.92 -5.23 -3.35
N THR A 246 32.37 -5.21 -4.60
CA THR A 246 31.88 -6.07 -5.67
C THR A 246 32.12 -7.50 -5.21
N GLY A 247 31.14 -8.02 -4.47
CA GLY A 247 30.95 -9.45 -4.27
C GLY A 247 30.70 -10.05 -5.63
N LYS A 248 31.78 -10.48 -6.27
CA LYS A 248 31.82 -11.28 -7.49
C LYS A 248 30.83 -12.43 -7.31
N GLY A 249 29.67 -12.32 -7.95
CA GLY A 249 28.67 -13.36 -7.97
C GLY A 249 29.28 -14.61 -8.61
N ASN A 250 29.65 -15.58 -7.76
CA ASN A 250 29.89 -16.93 -8.23
C ASN A 250 28.56 -17.46 -8.77
N LYS A 251 28.47 -17.60 -10.09
CA LYS A 251 27.48 -18.46 -10.73
C LYS A 251 27.61 -19.86 -10.13
N SER A 252 26.66 -20.23 -9.28
CA SER A 252 26.56 -21.54 -8.65
C SER A 252 25.13 -22.05 -8.82
N GLU A 253 24.97 -22.89 -9.86
CA GLU A 253 24.12 -24.09 -9.88
C GLU A 253 22.63 -23.94 -9.48
N ILE A 254 21.81 -23.50 -10.43
CA ILE A 254 20.32 -23.50 -10.38
C ILE A 254 19.73 -24.94 -10.38
N TRP A 255 20.53 -26.00 -10.55
CA TRP A 255 20.03 -27.38 -10.67
C TRP A 255 19.34 -27.93 -9.41
N ILE A 256 19.65 -27.42 -8.21
CA ILE A 256 19.08 -27.95 -6.95
C ILE A 256 17.59 -27.59 -6.79
N ILE A 257 17.16 -26.42 -7.28
CA ILE A 257 15.74 -26.00 -7.20
C ILE A 257 14.88 -26.83 -8.16
N THR A 258 15.41 -27.20 -9.33
CA THR A 258 14.71 -28.01 -10.34
C THR A 258 14.53 -29.46 -9.91
N ILE A 259 15.52 -30.04 -9.22
CA ILE A 259 15.43 -31.43 -8.72
C ILE A 259 14.40 -31.53 -7.58
N SER A 260 14.36 -30.53 -6.70
CA SER A 260 13.47 -30.52 -5.53
C SER A 260 11.98 -30.40 -5.91
N THR A 261 11.66 -29.61 -6.95
CA THR A 261 10.29 -29.48 -7.46
C THR A 261 9.82 -30.76 -8.17
N VAL A 262 10.68 -31.40 -8.97
CA VAL A 262 10.36 -32.63 -9.69
C VAL A 262 10.20 -33.84 -8.75
N ALA A 263 11.05 -33.97 -7.74
CA ALA A 263 10.92 -35.03 -6.74
C ALA A 263 9.61 -34.91 -5.96
N SER A 264 9.21 -33.68 -5.61
CA SER A 264 7.98 -33.40 -4.88
C SER A 264 6.73 -33.72 -5.70
N THR A 265 6.71 -33.37 -6.99
CA THR A 265 5.57 -33.68 -7.87
C THR A 265 5.42 -35.19 -8.10
N LEU A 266 6.53 -35.92 -8.31
CA LEU A 266 6.50 -37.37 -8.46
C LEU A 266 5.99 -38.08 -7.20
N LEU A 267 6.37 -37.60 -6.02
CA LEU A 267 5.90 -38.17 -4.76
C LEU A 267 4.39 -38.02 -4.58
N VAL A 268 3.84 -36.84 -4.91
CA VAL A 268 2.39 -36.58 -4.85
C VAL A 268 1.63 -37.47 -5.82
N VAL A 269 2.12 -37.62 -7.06
CA VAL A 269 1.50 -38.50 -8.06
C VAL A 269 1.50 -39.96 -7.59
N ALA A 270 2.60 -40.44 -6.99
CA ALA A 270 2.68 -41.80 -6.46
C ALA A 270 1.69 -42.03 -5.30
N ILE A 271 1.55 -41.06 -4.39
CA ILE A 271 0.60 -41.12 -3.27
C ILE A 271 -0.84 -41.14 -3.78
N LEU A 272 -1.18 -40.24 -4.72
CA LEU A 272 -2.52 -40.20 -5.31
C LEU A 272 -2.83 -41.49 -6.07
N GLY A 273 -1.88 -42.00 -6.87
CA GLY A 273 -2.02 -43.26 -7.58
C GLY A 273 -2.25 -44.45 -6.64
N SER A 274 -1.48 -44.54 -5.54
CA SER A 274 -1.66 -45.57 -4.51
C SER A 274 -3.03 -45.46 -3.81
N PHE A 275 -3.47 -44.24 -3.50
CA PHE A 275 -4.78 -44.00 -2.89
C PHE A 275 -5.92 -44.43 -3.82
N PHE A 276 -5.88 -44.05 -5.10
CA PHE A 276 -6.88 -44.47 -6.10
C PHE A 276 -6.84 -45.98 -6.34
N TYR A 277 -5.65 -46.59 -6.35
CA TYR A 277 -5.51 -48.04 -6.44
C TYR A 277 -6.16 -48.77 -5.26
N HIS A 278 -5.92 -48.30 -4.03
CA HIS A 278 -6.57 -48.84 -2.83
C HIS A 278 -8.08 -48.65 -2.84
N LEU A 279 -8.57 -47.50 -3.32
CA LEU A 279 -10.00 -47.25 -3.45
C LEU A 279 -10.63 -48.21 -4.46
N ALA A 280 -10.01 -48.38 -5.63
CA ALA A 280 -10.46 -49.30 -6.69
C ALA A 280 -10.42 -50.78 -6.24
N MET A 281 -9.39 -51.17 -5.49
CA MET A 281 -9.30 -52.50 -4.87
C MET A 281 -10.41 -52.70 -3.84
N LYS A 282 -10.71 -51.69 -3.01
CA LYS A 282 -11.79 -51.76 -2.01
C LYS A 282 -13.18 -51.87 -2.67
N THR A 283 -13.42 -51.19 -3.79
CA THR A 283 -14.66 -51.37 -4.56
C THR A 283 -14.73 -52.72 -5.26
N ARG A 284 -13.62 -53.26 -5.78
CA ARG A 284 -13.57 -54.62 -6.34
C ARG A 284 -13.84 -55.70 -5.28
N MET A 285 -13.23 -55.57 -4.10
CA MET A 285 -13.45 -56.49 -2.98
C MET A 285 -14.90 -56.45 -2.46
N ARG A 286 -15.55 -55.27 -2.48
CA ARG A 286 -17.00 -55.16 -2.20
C ARG A 286 -17.84 -55.90 -3.24
N LYS A 287 -17.56 -55.70 -4.54
CA LYS A 287 -18.26 -56.42 -5.62
C LYS A 287 -18.09 -57.95 -5.56
N CYS A 288 -16.90 -58.45 -5.20
CA CYS A 288 -16.69 -59.89 -5.00
C CYS A 288 -17.42 -60.42 -3.75
N LYS A 289 -17.52 -59.62 -2.69
CA LYS A 289 -18.29 -59.99 -1.50
C LYS A 289 -19.78 -60.07 -1.82
N ASP A 290 -20.32 -59.11 -2.55
CA ASP A 290 -21.75 -59.09 -2.92
C ASP A 290 -22.10 -60.26 -3.86
N SER A 291 -21.20 -60.65 -4.78
CA SER A 291 -21.36 -61.83 -5.65
C SER A 291 -21.26 -63.18 -4.92
N PHE A 292 -20.65 -63.25 -3.73
CA PHE A 292 -20.56 -64.48 -2.93
C PHE A 292 -21.85 -64.75 -2.13
N TYR A 293 -22.62 -63.70 -1.80
CA TYR A 293 -23.89 -63.82 -1.08
C TYR A 293 -25.11 -64.06 -1.99
N GLU A 294 -24.94 -64.04 -3.32
CA GLU A 294 -26.01 -64.39 -4.28
C GLU A 294 -25.97 -65.87 -4.74
N ILE A 295 -24.95 -66.65 -4.33
CA ILE A 295 -24.74 -68.05 -4.76
C ILE A 295 -24.83 -69.05 -3.59
N HIS A 296 -25.09 -68.58 -2.36
CA HIS A 296 -25.36 -69.38 -1.16
C HIS A 296 -26.56 -68.81 -0.40
#